data_AF-A0A4Q7P8M7-F1
#
_entry.id   AF-A0A4Q7P8M7-F1
#
_cell.length_a   1.000
_cell.length_b   1.000
_cell.length_c   1.000
_cell.angle_alpha   90.00
_cell.angle_beta   90.00
_cell.angle_gamma   90.00
#
_symmetry.space_group_name_H-M   'P 1'
#
loop_
_entity.id
_entity.type
_entity.pdbx_description
1 polymer ?
#
loop_
_entity_poly.entity_id
_entity_poly.type
_entity_poly.pdbx_seq_one_letter_code
_entity_poly.pdbx_strand_id
1 'polypeptide(L)'
;MINFNNIFGTFCCILLFWGCNVKKDEDLSITYELEKVRIEIYSSTSRSSRGMQQVFLNKETEYYVHGDKSRFTLLFFDLEQEKLDFEIPLERDGPNGITSFNGFFIKNLDSIYVYYGYTYTMWHLNFKGEILKKYQWAFDNNIDGILLNPYGEEVLIDGNRVYLPASPNLNPSEFWKGYVSQSLNLDDGKVAFNTKYPEINSVLNKK
;
A
#
# COMPACT_ATOMS: atom_id res chain seq x y z
N MET A 1 -38.15 -78.00 3.17
CA MET A 1 -37.77 -77.52 1.82
C MET A 1 -38.45 -76.18 1.57
N ILE A 2 -37.72 -75.08 1.66
CA ILE A 2 -38.12 -73.75 1.15
C ILE A 2 -36.84 -73.20 0.53
N ASN A 3 -36.59 -73.51 -0.74
CA ASN A 3 -36.94 -72.80 -1.98
C ASN A 3 -36.12 -71.52 -2.22
N PHE A 4 -35.33 -71.61 -3.29
CA PHE A 4 -34.12 -70.87 -3.62
C PHE A 4 -34.42 -69.61 -4.46
N ASN A 5 -35.44 -68.81 -4.09
CA ASN A 5 -35.94 -67.74 -4.97
C ASN A 5 -35.76 -66.30 -4.46
N ASN A 6 -35.06 -66.07 -3.34
CA ASN A 6 -34.87 -64.73 -2.79
C ASN A 6 -33.46 -64.13 -2.99
N ILE A 7 -32.63 -64.71 -3.88
CA ILE A 7 -31.24 -64.26 -4.07
C ILE A 7 -31.10 -63.13 -5.11
N PHE A 8 -32.16 -62.79 -5.86
CA PHE A 8 -32.11 -61.71 -6.85
C PHE A 8 -32.57 -60.34 -6.34
N GLY A 9 -33.13 -60.26 -5.13
CA GLY A 9 -33.65 -59.00 -4.54
C GLY A 9 -32.65 -58.22 -3.70
N THR A 10 -31.47 -58.78 -3.40
CA THR A 10 -30.54 -58.19 -2.41
C THR A 10 -29.36 -57.46 -3.05
N PHE A 11 -29.08 -57.68 -4.34
CA PHE A 11 -27.92 -57.06 -5.00
C PHE A 11 -28.19 -55.64 -5.55
N CYS A 12 -29.45 -55.22 -5.66
CA CYS A 12 -29.82 -53.90 -6.18
C CYS A 12 -29.73 -52.78 -5.12
N CYS A 13 -29.78 -53.13 -3.82
CA CYS A 13 -29.78 -52.13 -2.74
C CYS A 13 -28.39 -51.67 -2.29
N ILE A 14 -27.31 -52.33 -2.71
CA ILE A 14 -25.93 -51.99 -2.26
C ILE A 14 -25.29 -50.92 -3.17
N LEU A 15 -25.80 -50.70 -4.38
CA LEU A 15 -25.27 -49.70 -5.32
C LEU A 15 -25.87 -48.28 -5.14
N LEU A 16 -26.78 -48.07 -4.19
CA LEU A 16 -27.39 -46.76 -3.93
C LEU A 16 -26.70 -45.95 -2.81
N PHE A 17 -25.66 -46.49 -2.16
CA PHE A 17 -24.96 -45.80 -1.06
C PHE A 17 -23.66 -45.09 -1.46
N TRP A 18 -23.32 -45.05 -2.76
CA TRP A 18 -22.26 -44.18 -3.30
C TRP A 18 -22.85 -42.86 -3.84
N GLY A 19 -23.80 -42.30 -3.09
CA GLY A 19 -24.20 -40.90 -3.28
C GLY A 19 -23.04 -40.01 -2.84
N CYS A 20 -22.60 -39.13 -3.75
CA CYS A 20 -21.56 -38.13 -3.53
C CYS A 20 -21.72 -37.42 -2.17
N ASN A 21 -20.76 -37.61 -1.27
CA ASN A 21 -20.45 -36.59 -0.28
C ASN A 21 -19.82 -35.41 -1.02
N VAL A 22 -20.64 -34.58 -1.67
CA VAL A 22 -20.22 -33.22 -1.99
C VAL A 22 -20.04 -32.56 -0.63
N LYS A 23 -18.78 -32.29 -0.26
CA LYS A 23 -18.50 -31.43 0.89
C LYS A 23 -19.31 -30.17 0.66
N LYS A 24 -20.31 -29.94 1.51
CA LYS A 24 -21.03 -28.68 1.54
C LYS A 24 -19.95 -27.63 1.80
N ASP A 25 -19.71 -26.75 0.85
CA ASP A 25 -18.91 -25.57 1.11
C ASP A 25 -19.55 -24.90 2.32
N GLU A 26 -18.80 -24.83 3.43
CA GLU A 26 -19.22 -24.05 4.58
C GLU A 26 -19.42 -22.63 4.07
N ASP A 27 -20.67 -22.16 4.16
CA ASP A 27 -21.01 -20.78 3.88
C ASP A 27 -20.29 -19.92 4.93
N LEU A 28 -19.06 -19.54 4.60
CA LEU A 28 -18.26 -18.55 5.32
C LEU A 28 -18.89 -17.18 5.08
N SER A 29 -20.09 -17.00 5.60
CA SER A 29 -20.73 -15.68 5.68
C SER A 29 -19.93 -14.86 6.69
N ILE A 30 -19.07 -13.99 6.16
CA ILE A 30 -18.34 -13.01 6.97
C ILE A 30 -19.35 -11.96 7.43
N THR A 31 -19.82 -12.09 8.66
CA THR A 31 -20.56 -11.03 9.34
C THR A 31 -19.55 -9.99 9.83
N TYR A 32 -19.69 -8.74 9.38
CA TYR A 32 -18.89 -7.62 9.86
C TYR A 32 -19.82 -6.57 10.45
N GLU A 33 -19.37 -5.91 11.52
CA GLU A 33 -20.00 -4.72 12.05
C GLU A 33 -19.16 -3.52 11.63
N LEU A 34 -19.79 -2.51 11.03
CA LEU A 34 -19.11 -1.28 10.62
C LEU A 34 -19.20 -0.27 11.76
N GLU A 35 -18.10 -0.13 12.48
CA GLU A 35 -17.88 1.03 13.34
C GLU A 35 -17.64 2.28 12.49
N LYS A 36 -18.15 3.43 12.93
CA LYS A 36 -18.00 4.71 12.24
C LYS A 36 -17.40 5.73 13.19
N VAL A 37 -16.16 6.12 12.90
CA VAL A 37 -15.50 7.20 13.61
C VAL A 37 -15.88 8.55 12.99
N ARG A 38 -16.17 9.57 13.81
CA ARG A 38 -16.45 10.94 13.34
C ARG A 38 -15.49 11.95 13.92
N ILE A 39 -14.54 12.39 13.10
CA ILE A 39 -13.57 13.41 13.47
C ILE A 39 -14.02 14.77 12.95
N GLU A 40 -14.11 15.76 13.84
CA GLU A 40 -14.26 17.15 13.44
C GLU A 40 -12.95 17.70 12.85
N ILE A 41 -13.03 18.30 11.67
CA ILE A 41 -11.89 18.93 10.99
C ILE A 41 -12.08 20.44 10.91
N TYR A 42 -10.97 21.19 10.92
CA TYR A 42 -11.03 22.63 10.70
C TYR A 42 -11.46 22.95 9.27
N SER A 43 -12.10 24.10 9.07
CA SER A 43 -12.48 24.60 7.75
C SER A 43 -11.28 24.83 6.81
N SER A 44 -10.09 25.06 7.38
CA SER A 44 -8.83 25.21 6.67
C SER A 44 -8.17 23.88 6.27
N THR A 45 -8.69 22.75 6.74
CA THR A 45 -8.12 21.42 6.49
C THR A 45 -8.29 21.06 5.02
N SER A 46 -7.20 20.75 4.32
CA SER A 46 -7.29 20.38 2.90
C SER A 46 -8.04 19.05 2.73
N ARG A 47 -8.87 18.94 1.70
CA ARG A 47 -9.46 17.64 1.30
C ARG A 47 -8.34 16.62 1.08
N SER A 48 -8.51 15.40 1.59
CA SER A 48 -7.50 14.35 1.41
C SER A 48 -7.39 13.98 -0.07
N SER A 49 -6.16 13.74 -0.51
CA SER A 49 -5.87 13.10 -1.79
C SER A 49 -5.26 11.72 -1.53
N ARG A 50 -5.36 10.82 -2.51
CA ARG A 50 -4.70 9.50 -2.42
C ARG A 50 -3.21 9.67 -2.05
N GLY A 51 -2.71 8.82 -1.15
CA GLY A 51 -1.33 8.88 -0.64
C GLY A 51 -1.08 9.88 0.50
N MET A 52 -2.09 10.68 0.91
CA MET A 52 -1.98 11.67 1.99
C MET A 52 -2.64 11.19 3.29
N GLN A 53 -2.75 9.89 3.48
CA GLN A 53 -3.39 9.31 4.65
C GLN A 53 -2.74 7.97 5.02
N GLN A 54 -2.63 7.70 6.32
CA GLN A 54 -2.09 6.47 6.87
C GLN A 54 -2.77 6.17 8.20
N VAL A 55 -3.00 4.88 8.52
CA VAL A 55 -3.27 4.46 9.89
C VAL A 55 -1.95 4.11 10.57
N PHE A 56 -1.71 4.69 11.75
CA PHE A 56 -0.47 4.54 12.50
C PHE A 56 -0.76 4.13 13.93
N LEU A 57 -0.24 2.97 14.34
CA LEU A 57 -0.31 2.49 15.72
C LEU A 57 0.93 2.94 16.49
N ASN A 58 0.74 3.73 17.54
CA ASN A 58 1.80 4.12 18.47
C ASN A 58 1.50 3.54 19.84
N LYS A 59 2.21 2.45 20.19
CA LYS A 59 1.94 1.66 21.40
C LYS A 59 0.52 1.09 21.36
N GLU A 60 -0.41 1.70 22.08
CA GLU A 60 -1.80 1.28 22.20
C GLU A 60 -2.77 2.25 21.51
N THR A 61 -2.29 3.41 21.06
CA THR A 61 -3.13 4.43 20.42
C THR A 61 -3.05 4.30 18.91
N GLU A 62 -4.21 4.13 18.28
CA GLU A 62 -4.35 4.10 16.83
C GLU A 62 -4.71 5.50 16.30
N TYR A 63 -3.92 5.96 15.34
CA TYR A 63 -4.08 7.27 14.74
C TYR A 63 -4.48 7.16 13.27
N TYR A 64 -5.47 7.95 12.87
CA TYR A 64 -5.61 8.35 11.47
C TYR A 64 -4.74 9.57 11.24
N VAL A 65 -3.74 9.42 10.36
CA VAL A 65 -2.84 10.50 10.02
C VAL A 65 -3.21 11.06 8.66
N HIS A 66 -3.36 12.38 8.59
CA HIS A 66 -3.70 13.10 7.36
C HIS A 66 -2.62 14.13 7.03
N GLY A 67 -2.07 14.04 5.83
CA GLY A 67 -1.16 15.03 5.31
C GLY A 67 -1.93 16.21 4.72
N ASP A 68 -1.87 17.36 5.39
CA ASP A 68 -2.54 18.58 4.96
C ASP A 68 -1.58 19.46 4.13
N LYS A 69 -1.87 19.60 2.83
CA LYS A 69 -1.02 20.43 1.94
C LYS A 69 -1.26 21.93 2.10
N SER A 70 -2.45 22.31 2.54
CA SER A 70 -2.84 23.71 2.76
C SER A 70 -2.06 24.25 3.96
N ARG A 71 -2.13 23.52 5.08
CA ARG A 71 -1.45 23.85 6.32
C ARG A 71 0.02 23.44 6.35
N PHE A 72 0.42 22.54 5.45
CA PHE A 72 1.77 21.99 5.37
C PHE A 72 2.15 21.25 6.66
N THR A 73 1.30 20.31 7.07
CA THR A 73 1.36 19.61 8.36
C THR A 73 0.95 18.15 8.18
N LEU A 74 1.41 17.27 9.06
CA LEU A 74 0.80 15.97 9.29
C LEU A 74 -0.09 16.06 10.53
N LEU A 75 -1.39 15.80 10.37
CA LEU A 75 -2.39 15.85 11.43
C LEU A 75 -2.62 14.44 11.99
N PHE A 76 -2.47 14.26 13.31
CA PHE A 76 -2.66 12.98 13.97
C PHE A 76 -3.97 12.98 14.75
N PHE A 77 -4.96 12.27 14.24
CA PHE A 77 -6.25 12.11 14.88
C PHE A 77 -6.29 10.80 15.65
N ASP A 78 -6.51 10.87 16.95
CA ASP A 78 -6.73 9.71 17.80
C ASP A 78 -8.10 9.12 17.46
N LEU A 79 -8.13 7.86 17.03
CA LEU A 79 -9.35 7.18 16.60
C LEU A 79 -10.27 6.80 17.75
N GLU A 80 -9.74 6.56 18.95
CA GLU A 80 -10.54 6.26 20.14
C GLU A 80 -11.17 7.53 20.71
N GLN A 81 -10.40 8.62 20.74
CA GLN A 81 -10.86 9.92 21.25
C GLN A 81 -11.61 10.75 20.21
N GLU A 82 -11.66 10.29 18.96
CA GLU A 82 -12.30 10.92 17.79
C GLU A 82 -11.89 12.39 17.56
N LYS A 83 -10.64 12.76 17.91
CA LYS A 83 -10.19 14.16 17.87
C LYS A 83 -8.74 14.28 17.43
N LEU A 84 -8.37 15.48 17.00
CA LEU A 84 -6.97 15.83 16.78
C LEU A 84 -6.22 15.76 18.11
N ASP A 85 -5.14 14.97 18.15
CA ASP A 85 -4.27 14.85 19.32
C ASP A 85 -3.07 15.81 19.18
N PHE A 86 -2.32 15.68 18.08
CA PHE A 86 -1.18 16.54 17.78
C PHE A 86 -0.94 16.71 16.27
N GLU A 87 -0.01 17.59 15.95
CA GLU A 87 0.40 17.89 14.57
C GLU A 87 1.92 17.89 14.47
N ILE A 88 2.43 17.47 13.32
CA ILE A 88 3.84 17.62 12.96
C ILE A 88 3.93 18.67 11.86
N PRO A 89 4.46 19.87 12.14
CA PRO A 89 4.63 20.91 11.14
C PRO A 89 5.70 20.49 10.13
N LEU A 90 5.48 20.85 8.88
CA LEU A 90 6.46 20.76 7.82
C LEU A 90 6.86 22.19 7.44
N GLU A 91 8.11 22.38 7.04
CA GLU A 91 8.60 23.68 6.59
C GLU A 91 8.71 23.70 5.07
N ARG A 92 8.19 24.75 4.42
CA ARG A 92 8.35 24.89 2.95
C ARG A 92 9.78 25.27 2.59
N ASP A 93 10.36 26.16 3.38
CA ASP A 93 11.66 26.80 3.16
C ASP A 93 12.54 26.68 4.40
N GLY A 94 13.81 27.06 4.29
CA GLY A 94 14.77 27.00 5.40
C GLY A 94 15.53 25.68 5.50
N PRO A 95 16.32 25.47 6.57
CA PRO A 95 17.16 24.29 6.74
C PRO A 95 16.36 22.97 6.79
N ASN A 96 15.10 23.02 7.27
CA ASN A 96 14.17 21.89 7.28
C ASN A 96 13.15 21.95 6.12
N GLY A 97 13.40 22.78 5.10
CA GLY A 97 12.51 23.00 3.98
C GLY A 97 12.34 21.76 3.10
N ILE A 98 11.10 21.28 2.97
CA ILE A 98 10.74 20.16 2.07
C ILE A 98 10.04 20.62 0.78
N THR A 99 9.83 21.92 0.56
CA THR A 99 9.21 22.55 -0.63
C THR A 99 7.75 22.16 -0.92
N SER A 100 7.46 20.87 -1.07
CA SER A 100 6.15 20.27 -1.33
C SER A 100 6.17 18.79 -0.98
N PHE A 101 5.00 18.14 -0.91
CA PHE A 101 4.90 16.69 -0.74
C PHE A 101 3.63 16.13 -1.37
N ASN A 102 3.66 14.85 -1.71
CA ASN A 102 2.51 14.11 -2.23
C ASN A 102 2.32 12.71 -1.62
N GLY A 103 3.11 12.41 -0.59
CA GLY A 103 2.79 11.34 0.35
C GLY A 103 3.78 11.29 1.49
N PHE A 104 3.51 10.39 2.42
CA PHE A 104 4.35 10.13 3.58
C PHE A 104 4.20 8.68 4.05
N PHE A 105 5.12 8.26 4.91
CA PHE A 105 5.09 6.99 5.62
C PHE A 105 5.66 7.19 7.03
N ILE A 106 4.98 6.68 8.04
CA ILE A 106 5.39 6.73 9.44
C ILE A 106 5.78 5.33 9.88
N LYS A 107 7.07 5.13 10.16
CA LYS A 107 7.58 3.92 10.81
C LYS A 107 7.37 3.99 12.32
N ASN A 108 7.69 5.15 12.88
CA ASN A 108 7.44 5.58 14.26
C ASN A 108 7.64 7.10 14.32
N LEU A 109 7.41 7.72 15.47
CA LEU A 109 7.52 9.18 15.61
C LEU A 109 8.95 9.71 15.44
N ASP A 110 9.98 8.89 15.61
CA ASP A 110 11.38 9.27 15.37
C ASP A 110 11.82 9.01 13.92
N SER A 111 10.97 8.37 13.10
CA SER A 111 11.29 7.96 11.74
C SER A 111 10.07 8.10 10.82
N ILE A 112 9.93 9.31 10.29
CA ILE A 112 8.85 9.72 9.39
C ILE A 112 9.46 10.03 8.03
N TYR A 113 8.90 9.48 6.97
CA TYR A 113 9.37 9.67 5.60
C TYR A 113 8.34 10.48 4.85
N VAL A 114 8.72 11.67 4.39
CA VAL A 114 7.88 12.49 3.52
C VAL A 114 8.51 12.49 2.14
N TYR A 115 7.71 12.41 1.08
CA TYR A 115 8.25 12.39 -0.27
C TYR A 115 7.47 13.27 -1.23
N TYR A 116 8.19 13.71 -2.26
CA TYR A 116 7.65 14.49 -3.36
C TYR A 116 8.07 13.88 -4.68
N GLY A 117 7.16 13.09 -5.26
CA GLY A 117 7.42 12.34 -6.50
C GLY A 117 7.89 13.20 -7.67
N TYR A 118 7.44 14.45 -7.78
CA TYR A 118 7.84 15.36 -8.86
C TYR A 118 9.31 15.79 -8.83
N THR A 119 9.92 15.80 -7.64
CA THR A 119 11.35 16.13 -7.46
C THR A 119 12.19 14.90 -7.12
N TYR A 120 11.58 13.70 -7.15
CA TYR A 120 12.23 12.46 -6.80
C TYR A 120 12.96 12.53 -5.45
N THR A 121 12.38 13.26 -4.50
CA THR A 121 13.02 13.53 -3.21
C THR A 121 12.21 12.89 -2.09
N MET A 122 12.91 12.32 -1.13
CA MET A 122 12.36 11.84 0.13
C MET A 122 13.16 12.41 1.29
N TRP A 123 12.47 12.83 2.33
CA TRP A 123 13.03 13.37 3.55
C TRP A 123 12.67 12.45 4.72
N HIS A 124 13.67 12.12 5.52
CA HIS A 124 13.50 11.44 6.80
C HIS A 124 13.48 12.48 7.90
N LEU A 125 12.39 12.51 8.67
CA LEU A 125 12.07 13.51 9.67
C LEU A 125 11.91 12.84 11.04
N ASN A 126 12.15 13.62 12.10
CA ASN A 126 11.73 13.27 13.46
C ASN A 126 10.33 13.84 13.78
N PHE A 127 9.87 13.64 15.01
CA PHE A 127 8.55 14.06 15.48
C PHE A 127 8.34 15.58 15.46
N LYS A 128 9.41 16.38 15.38
CA LYS A 128 9.35 17.84 15.31
C LYS A 128 9.28 18.36 13.87
N GLY A 129 9.37 17.47 12.88
CA GLY A 129 9.48 17.84 11.47
C GLY A 129 10.90 18.24 11.03
N GLU A 130 11.92 18.02 11.87
CA GLU A 130 13.31 18.34 11.52
C GLU A 130 13.86 17.30 10.56
N ILE A 131 14.57 17.73 9.51
CA ILE A 131 15.16 16.82 8.52
C ILE A 131 16.39 16.13 9.12
N LEU A 132 16.30 14.82 9.33
CA LEU A 132 17.40 13.96 9.74
C LEU A 132 18.27 13.55 8.54
N LYS A 133 17.63 13.27 7.40
CA LYS A 133 18.33 12.87 6.17
C LYS A 133 17.49 13.16 4.94
N LYS A 134 18.17 13.49 3.84
CA LYS A 134 17.57 13.68 2.52
C LYS A 134 18.04 12.58 1.59
N TYR A 135 17.11 11.97 0.87
CA TYR A 135 17.35 10.98 -0.16
C TYR A 135 16.92 11.54 -1.51
N GLN A 136 17.78 11.37 -2.50
CA GLN A 136 17.45 11.63 -3.89
C GLN A 136 17.24 10.27 -4.56
N TRP A 137 16.04 10.03 -5.05
CA TRP A 137 15.78 8.88 -5.90
C TRP A 137 16.52 9.11 -7.22
N ALA A 138 17.25 8.09 -7.65
CA ALA A 138 18.03 8.15 -8.87
C ALA A 138 17.09 8.29 -10.08
N PHE A 139 17.31 9.33 -10.87
CA PHE A 139 16.89 9.38 -12.25
C PHE A 139 18.12 8.97 -13.07
N ASP A 140 18.16 7.73 -13.55
CA ASP A 140 19.21 7.32 -14.47
C ASP A 140 18.71 7.56 -15.90
N ASN A 141 19.34 8.51 -16.59
CA ASN A 141 19.04 8.81 -18.00
C ASN A 141 19.29 7.60 -18.92
N ASN A 142 20.06 6.60 -18.46
CA ASN A 142 20.35 5.36 -19.18
C ASN A 142 19.45 4.19 -18.74
N ILE A 143 18.68 4.34 -17.66
CA ILE A 143 17.66 3.39 -17.24
C ILE A 143 16.33 4.12 -17.38
N ASP A 144 15.92 4.29 -18.63
CA ASP A 144 14.53 4.45 -19.09
C ASP A 144 13.59 4.94 -17.99
N GLY A 145 13.71 6.26 -17.72
CA GLY A 145 13.41 6.89 -16.44
C GLY A 145 12.18 6.36 -15.73
N ILE A 146 12.25 6.12 -14.44
CA ILE A 146 11.05 5.75 -13.70
C ILE A 146 10.34 7.00 -13.24
N LEU A 147 9.06 7.14 -13.62
CA LEU A 147 8.16 8.03 -12.91
C LEU A 147 7.77 7.33 -11.61
N LEU A 148 8.14 7.90 -10.47
CA LEU A 148 7.51 7.55 -9.21
C LEU A 148 6.02 7.75 -9.41
N ASN A 149 5.20 6.71 -9.26
CA ASN A 149 3.75 6.85 -9.36
C ASN A 149 3.26 7.38 -8.01
N PRO A 150 2.98 8.68 -7.86
CA PRO A 150 2.52 9.20 -6.58
C PRO A 150 1.02 8.96 -6.39
N TYR A 151 0.34 8.37 -7.38
CA TYR A 151 -1.11 8.28 -7.42
C TYR A 151 -1.60 6.96 -6.81
N GLY A 152 -1.46 6.87 -5.49
CA GLY A 152 -2.32 6.02 -4.67
C GLY A 152 -1.80 4.63 -4.33
N GLU A 153 -0.51 4.38 -4.44
CA GLU A 153 0.08 3.14 -3.97
C GLU A 153 0.92 3.39 -2.71
N GLU A 154 0.77 2.50 -1.73
CA GLU A 154 1.46 2.58 -0.45
C GLU A 154 2.96 2.40 -0.63
N VAL A 155 3.72 3.23 0.08
CA VAL A 155 5.16 3.02 0.23
C VAL A 155 5.36 1.83 1.14
N LEU A 156 5.96 0.76 0.63
CA LEU A 156 6.30 -0.39 1.46
C LEU A 156 7.69 -0.18 2.05
N ILE A 157 7.83 -0.29 3.37
CA ILE A 157 9.14 -0.34 4.02
C ILE A 157 9.33 -1.73 4.61
N ASP A 158 10.42 -2.39 4.23
CA ASP A 158 10.86 -3.66 4.82
C ASP A 158 12.33 -3.55 5.26
N GLY A 159 12.55 -3.74 6.55
CA GLY A 159 13.84 -3.55 7.21
C GLY A 159 14.41 -2.15 6.96
N ASN A 160 15.43 -2.10 6.10
CA ASN A 160 16.14 -0.88 5.74
C ASN A 160 15.96 -0.45 4.28
N ARG A 161 14.91 -0.95 3.63
CA ARG A 161 14.58 -0.62 2.24
C ARG A 161 13.18 -0.06 2.14
N VAL A 162 13.07 0.98 1.33
CA VAL A 162 11.81 1.57 0.90
C VAL A 162 11.54 1.10 -0.51
N TYR A 163 10.37 0.53 -0.76
CA TYR A 163 9.93 0.06 -2.07
C TYR A 163 8.83 0.99 -2.56
N LEU A 164 8.99 1.44 -3.81
CA LEU A 164 8.03 2.29 -4.48
C LEU A 164 7.64 1.67 -5.82
N PRO A 165 6.35 1.74 -6.16
CA PRO A 165 5.91 1.45 -7.50
C PRO A 165 6.40 2.54 -8.44
N ALA A 166 6.64 2.10 -9.67
CA ALA A 166 7.32 2.85 -10.69
C ALA A 166 6.61 2.64 -12.03
N SER A 167 6.60 3.67 -12.85
CA SER A 167 6.16 3.56 -14.24
C SER A 167 7.35 3.82 -15.16
N PRO A 168 7.62 2.96 -16.15
CA PRO A 168 8.63 3.24 -17.15
C PRO A 168 8.30 4.52 -17.94
N ASN A 169 9.26 5.43 -18.05
CA ASN A 169 9.23 6.59 -18.93
C ASN A 169 9.81 6.21 -20.28
N LEU A 170 9.16 5.22 -20.89
CA LEU A 170 9.52 4.66 -22.20
C LEU A 170 8.50 5.08 -23.25
N ASN A 171 8.92 5.04 -24.51
CA ASN A 171 7.98 5.11 -25.62
C ASN A 171 6.91 4.00 -25.46
N PRO A 172 5.63 4.24 -25.82
CA PRO A 172 4.56 3.26 -25.63
C PRO A 172 4.85 1.86 -26.19
N SER A 173 5.63 1.76 -27.26
CA SER A 173 6.06 0.50 -27.87
C SER A 173 7.05 -0.31 -27.02
N GLU A 174 7.76 0.34 -26.10
CA GLU A 174 8.79 -0.25 -25.25
C GLU A 174 8.43 -0.26 -23.78
N PHE A 175 7.30 0.35 -23.41
CA PHE A 175 6.79 0.45 -22.05
C PHE A 175 6.88 -0.87 -21.25
N TRP A 176 6.57 -1.99 -21.90
CA TRP A 176 6.61 -3.34 -21.31
C TRP A 176 8.02 -3.89 -21.02
N LYS A 177 9.08 -3.19 -21.41
CA LYS A 177 10.48 -3.59 -21.13
C LYS A 177 11.01 -3.00 -19.83
N GLY A 178 10.34 -1.96 -19.31
CA GLY A 178 10.81 -1.19 -18.17
C GLY A 178 10.50 -1.82 -16.81
N TYR A 179 11.05 -1.20 -15.78
CA TYR A 179 10.82 -1.59 -14.39
C TYR A 179 9.54 -0.95 -13.84
N VAL A 180 8.79 -1.75 -13.08
CA VAL A 180 7.53 -1.37 -12.41
C VAL A 180 7.70 -1.15 -10.91
N SER A 181 8.91 -1.36 -10.37
CA SER A 181 9.23 -1.03 -8.99
C SER A 181 10.70 -0.66 -8.81
N GLN A 182 10.94 0.20 -7.82
CA GLN A 182 12.28 0.56 -7.36
C GLN A 182 12.36 0.46 -5.85
N SER A 183 13.57 0.25 -5.32
CA SER A 183 13.84 0.31 -3.90
C SER A 183 14.96 1.29 -3.58
N LEU A 184 14.91 1.91 -2.41
CA LEU A 184 15.96 2.75 -1.87
C LEU A 184 16.43 2.19 -0.53
N ASN A 185 17.74 2.04 -0.37
CA ASN A 185 18.35 1.67 0.90
C ASN A 185 18.48 2.90 1.81
N LEU A 186 17.98 2.82 3.03
CA LEU A 186 17.94 3.94 3.97
C LEU A 186 19.32 4.24 4.62
N ASP A 187 20.25 3.29 4.66
CA ASP A 187 21.61 3.52 5.17
C ASP A 187 22.43 4.35 4.21
N ASP A 188 22.47 3.96 2.94
CA ASP A 188 23.39 4.52 1.95
C ASP A 188 22.71 5.29 0.81
N GLY A 189 21.38 5.30 0.77
CA GLY A 189 20.60 6.01 -0.24
C GLY A 189 20.63 5.37 -1.63
N LYS A 190 21.24 4.18 -1.80
CA LYS A 190 21.34 3.54 -3.11
C LYS A 190 19.98 3.06 -3.58
N VAL A 191 19.70 3.33 -4.86
CA VAL A 191 18.50 2.88 -5.54
C VAL A 191 18.76 1.58 -6.29
N ALA A 192 17.80 0.67 -6.29
CA ALA A 192 17.77 -0.54 -7.09
C ALA A 192 16.45 -0.65 -7.84
N PHE A 193 16.50 -1.24 -9.04
CA PHE A 193 15.33 -1.51 -9.86
C PHE A 193 14.97 -2.99 -9.72
N ASN A 194 13.77 -3.30 -9.24
CA ASN A 194 13.50 -4.65 -8.72
C ASN A 194 12.71 -5.51 -9.71
N THR A 195 11.56 -5.01 -10.19
CA THR A 195 10.61 -5.83 -10.96
C THR A 195 10.37 -5.20 -12.33
N LYS A 196 10.34 -6.01 -13.38
CA LYS A 196 9.92 -5.59 -14.74
C LYS A 196 8.47 -6.00 -15.00
N TYR A 197 7.86 -5.42 -16.03
CA TYR A 197 6.60 -5.97 -16.54
C TYR A 197 6.77 -7.45 -16.92
N PRO A 198 5.72 -8.28 -16.73
CA PRO A 198 5.72 -9.63 -17.24
C PRO A 198 5.90 -9.61 -18.76
N GLU A 199 6.69 -10.55 -19.31
CA GLU A 199 6.78 -10.68 -20.76
C GLU A 199 5.40 -11.02 -21.34
N ILE A 200 4.87 -10.14 -22.19
CA ILE A 200 3.62 -10.40 -22.90
C ILE A 200 3.92 -11.35 -24.06
N ASN A 201 4.10 -12.64 -23.75
CA ASN A 201 4.15 -13.67 -24.78
C ASN A 201 2.71 -13.98 -25.25
N SER A 202 2.30 -13.38 -26.36
CA SER A 202 1.25 -13.86 -27.29
C SER A 202 -0.23 -13.94 -26.84
N VAL A 203 -0.64 -13.44 -25.67
CA VAL A 203 -2.09 -13.44 -25.31
C VAL A 203 -2.92 -12.53 -26.23
N LEU A 204 -2.31 -11.52 -26.86
CA LEU A 204 -2.97 -10.61 -27.80
C LEU A 204 -3.01 -11.10 -29.26
N ASN A 205 -2.35 -12.22 -29.58
CA ASN A 205 -2.36 -12.80 -30.94
C ASN A 205 -3.39 -13.93 -31.11
N LYS A 206 -4.27 -14.14 -30.13
CA LYS A 206 -5.48 -14.95 -30.31
C LYS A 206 -6.67 -14.04 -30.58
N LYS A 207 -6.73 -13.51 -31.81
CA LYS A 207 -7.97 -13.02 -32.41
C LYS A 207 -8.14 -13.68 -33.78
#